data_AF-A0A7W6L5D0-F1
#
_entry.id   AF-A0A7W6L5D0-F1
#
_cell.length_a   1.000
_cell.length_b   1.000
_cell.length_c   1.000
_cell.angle_alpha   90.00
_cell.angle_beta   90.00
_cell.angle_gamma   90.00
#
_symmetry.space_group_name_H-M   'P 1'
#
loop_
_entity.id
_entity.type
_entity.pdbx_description
1 polymer ?
#
loop_
_entity_poly.entity_id
_entity_poly.type
_entity_poly.pdbx_seq_one_letter_code
_entity_poly.pdbx_strand_id
1 'polypeptide(L)'
;MSQHAIEDFIERCIHLVDRSTVSGAHKAALMRSLLRLQARYDTGLTWFRMHTELLRHGVLVRAAAEDIDDAALRAQALAAEAPGWLEDAQGAVYLEWQGQARVVYRQADAGQTLPLAAVFGDLLLLADQADDSALFTDGYGLLVNGWLDETFDAADGIAPTLDGLLASDTLHSLRALAAQRGLKPRRGAPEDLALPRLADSVGVGEIEREMGLRFFLQPKRTPAALRTARDKAQRQQVRLRELLPQLVEQHLGASLRAAGWSAVTVEASHHWQWVRDHDGSRHCLWASYDPALGELMVQAGLQHARLLAWQQRAATTQLHDLHCMASATTFLGKEILDSADVGAYGGWALNPAHGDAVLSAALARLATALPTLDAHYFGRIADQLAGPWFQRSADVWLQLLEHGDDNGVVPPEVIFASPDSVLLAFVFFHLECGEQTRANAYVEQLRQRLAARARPTAWHRQWLAPFLQQWEHGERTVPMPPVLHVLLLNHLRANDGA
;
A
#
# COMPACT_ATOMS: atom_id res chain seq x y z
N MET A 1 5.02 -8.86 -14.86
CA MET A 1 4.23 -10.10 -14.96
C MET A 1 4.42 -10.75 -16.33
N SER A 2 5.08 -11.91 -16.41
CA SER A 2 5.10 -12.70 -17.65
C SER A 2 4.33 -13.98 -17.38
N GLN A 3 3.02 -13.99 -17.68
CA GLN A 3 2.14 -15.16 -17.52
C GLN A 3 2.75 -16.44 -18.14
N HIS A 4 3.50 -16.27 -19.23
CA HIS A 4 4.24 -17.34 -19.91
C HIS A 4 5.31 -18.01 -19.03
N ALA A 5 5.91 -17.28 -18.08
CA ALA A 5 6.97 -17.84 -17.23
C ALA A 5 6.42 -18.88 -16.23
N ILE A 6 5.23 -18.64 -15.69
CA ILE A 6 4.56 -19.62 -14.83
C ILE A 6 4.09 -20.81 -15.65
N GLU A 7 3.55 -20.60 -16.86
CA GLU A 7 3.21 -21.69 -17.79
C GLU A 7 4.42 -22.59 -18.08
N ASP A 8 5.54 -22.00 -18.52
CA ASP A 8 6.79 -22.71 -18.81
C ASP A 8 7.33 -23.47 -17.58
N PHE A 9 7.21 -22.87 -16.39
CA PHE A 9 7.58 -23.52 -15.13
C PHE A 9 6.72 -24.76 -14.86
N ILE A 10 5.40 -24.64 -15.00
CA ILE A 10 4.45 -25.74 -14.78
C ILE A 10 4.68 -26.86 -15.78
N GLU A 11 4.92 -26.55 -17.06
CA GLU A 11 5.28 -27.53 -18.10
C GLU A 11 6.52 -28.34 -17.72
N ARG A 12 7.59 -27.65 -17.29
CA ARG A 12 8.83 -28.31 -16.84
C ARG A 12 8.59 -29.20 -15.62
N CYS A 13 7.76 -28.76 -14.67
CA CYS A 13 7.38 -29.58 -13.52
C CYS A 13 6.58 -30.82 -13.93
N ILE A 14 5.63 -30.71 -14.85
CA ILE A 14 4.85 -31.86 -15.34
C ILE A 14 5.78 -32.89 -16.01
N HIS A 15 6.69 -32.45 -16.88
CA HIS A 15 7.68 -33.36 -17.49
C HIS A 15 8.59 -34.02 -16.44
N LEU A 16 9.02 -33.28 -15.41
CA LEU A 16 9.82 -33.82 -14.31
C LEU A 16 9.05 -34.90 -13.54
N VAL A 17 7.77 -34.66 -13.25
CA VAL A 17 6.90 -35.64 -12.57
C VAL A 17 6.66 -36.85 -13.46
N ASP A 18 6.39 -36.66 -14.76
CA ASP A 18 6.15 -37.75 -15.71
C ASP A 18 7.33 -38.74 -15.76
N ARG A 19 8.56 -38.22 -15.85
CA ARG A 19 9.79 -39.03 -15.92
C ARG A 19 10.26 -39.62 -14.59
N SER A 20 9.65 -39.21 -13.47
CA SER A 20 10.05 -39.64 -12.13
C SER A 20 9.69 -41.11 -11.84
N THR A 21 10.20 -41.66 -10.74
CA THR A 21 9.88 -43.02 -10.26
C THR A 21 8.69 -43.06 -9.30
N VAL A 22 8.03 -41.92 -9.06
CA VAL A 22 6.91 -41.82 -8.12
C VAL A 22 5.70 -42.62 -8.64
N SER A 23 4.84 -43.11 -7.75
CA SER A 23 3.71 -43.95 -8.14
C SER A 23 2.75 -43.23 -9.08
N GLY A 24 2.07 -43.96 -9.98
CA GLY A 24 1.16 -43.35 -10.97
C GLY A 24 0.04 -42.52 -10.35
N ALA A 25 -0.54 -42.99 -9.25
CA ALA A 25 -1.57 -42.23 -8.51
C ALA A 25 -1.02 -40.91 -7.96
N HIS A 26 0.21 -40.91 -7.44
CA HIS A 26 0.86 -39.71 -6.91
C HIS A 26 1.31 -38.76 -8.00
N LYS A 27 1.79 -39.25 -9.14
CA LYS A 27 2.07 -38.44 -10.35
C LYS A 27 0.82 -37.68 -10.78
N ALA A 28 -0.32 -38.37 -10.87
CA ALA A 28 -1.60 -37.75 -11.23
C ALA A 28 -2.03 -36.69 -10.19
N ALA A 29 -1.83 -36.95 -8.90
CA ALA A 29 -2.13 -35.99 -7.83
C ALA A 29 -1.23 -34.73 -7.91
N LEU A 30 0.06 -34.89 -8.16
CA LEU A 30 1.01 -33.79 -8.34
C LEU A 30 0.65 -32.94 -9.57
N MET A 31 0.39 -33.58 -10.72
CA MET A 31 0.00 -32.89 -11.95
C MET A 31 -1.32 -32.12 -11.79
N ARG A 32 -2.33 -32.69 -11.13
CA ARG A 32 -3.56 -31.95 -10.78
C ARG A 32 -3.28 -30.73 -9.89
N SER A 33 -2.41 -30.89 -8.90
CA SER A 33 -2.09 -29.82 -7.96
C SER A 33 -1.27 -28.70 -8.61
N LEU A 34 -0.39 -29.03 -9.56
CA LEU A 34 0.33 -28.08 -10.41
C LEU A 34 -0.62 -27.22 -11.26
N LEU A 35 -1.63 -27.84 -11.88
CA LEU A 35 -2.62 -27.09 -12.67
C LEU A 35 -3.48 -26.18 -11.79
N ARG A 36 -3.75 -26.56 -10.53
CA ARG A 36 -4.42 -25.69 -9.55
C ARG A 36 -3.52 -24.53 -9.08
N LEU A 37 -2.22 -24.78 -8.90
CA LEU A 37 -1.24 -23.73 -8.59
C LEU A 37 -1.20 -22.70 -9.72
N GLN A 38 -1.14 -23.17 -10.97
CA GLN A 38 -1.17 -22.31 -12.16
C GLN A 38 -2.38 -21.37 -12.22
N ALA A 39 -3.56 -21.88 -11.86
CA ALA A 39 -4.81 -21.12 -11.88
C ALA A 39 -4.81 -19.91 -10.92
N ARG A 40 -3.87 -19.83 -9.97
CA ARG A 40 -3.73 -18.69 -9.05
C ARG A 40 -3.05 -17.48 -9.65
N TYR A 41 -2.31 -17.66 -10.75
CA TYR A 41 -1.47 -16.62 -11.35
C TYR A 41 -2.09 -15.99 -12.61
N ASP A 42 -3.40 -16.15 -12.81
CA ASP A 42 -4.16 -15.64 -13.98
C ASP A 42 -3.43 -15.90 -15.31
N THR A 43 -3.11 -17.17 -15.57
CA THR A 43 -2.36 -17.61 -16.75
C THR A 43 -3.25 -18.41 -17.71
N GLY A 44 -2.76 -18.62 -18.94
CA GLY A 44 -3.42 -19.48 -19.93
C GLY A 44 -3.46 -20.95 -19.49
N LEU A 45 -4.05 -21.83 -20.29
CA LEU A 45 -4.18 -23.25 -19.96
C LEU A 45 -3.05 -24.07 -20.58
N THR A 46 -2.24 -24.70 -19.73
CA THR A 46 -1.12 -25.59 -20.13
C THR A 46 -1.58 -26.90 -20.76
N TRP A 47 -2.88 -27.21 -20.72
CA TRP A 47 -3.41 -28.52 -21.14
C TRP A 47 -3.09 -28.86 -22.59
N PHE A 48 -3.10 -27.89 -23.50
CA PHE A 48 -2.83 -28.15 -24.92
C PHE A 48 -1.37 -28.50 -25.20
N ARG A 49 -0.45 -27.90 -24.44
CA ARG A 49 0.99 -28.17 -24.59
C ARG A 49 1.39 -29.49 -23.92
N MET A 50 0.67 -29.88 -22.86
CA MET A 50 0.96 -31.07 -22.04
C MET A 50 -0.10 -32.19 -22.16
N HIS A 51 -0.91 -32.19 -23.22
CA HIS A 51 -2.07 -33.09 -23.32
C HIS A 51 -1.66 -34.57 -23.30
N THR A 52 -0.50 -34.92 -23.89
CA THR A 52 -0.03 -36.30 -23.97
C THR A 52 0.29 -36.87 -22.59
N GLU A 53 1.02 -36.12 -21.77
CA GLU A 53 1.39 -36.48 -20.40
C GLU A 53 0.15 -36.53 -19.51
N LEU A 54 -0.71 -35.50 -19.60
CA LEU A 54 -1.90 -35.40 -18.75
C LEU A 54 -2.93 -36.50 -19.06
N LEU A 55 -3.09 -36.91 -20.33
CA LEU A 55 -3.93 -38.06 -20.71
C LEU A 55 -3.35 -39.37 -20.18
N ARG A 56 -2.03 -39.57 -20.30
CA ARG A 56 -1.35 -40.80 -19.84
C ARG A 56 -1.58 -41.06 -18.36
N HIS A 57 -1.62 -40.01 -17.54
CA HIS A 57 -1.83 -40.11 -16.09
C HIS A 57 -3.29 -39.92 -15.66
N GLY A 58 -4.23 -39.82 -16.60
CA GLY A 58 -5.66 -39.66 -16.30
C GLY A 58 -6.00 -38.34 -15.59
N VAL A 59 -5.20 -37.30 -15.80
CA VAL A 59 -5.45 -35.95 -15.28
C VAL A 59 -6.33 -35.16 -16.27
N LEU A 60 -6.05 -35.33 -17.55
CA LEU A 60 -6.93 -34.94 -18.65
C LEU A 60 -7.70 -36.17 -19.12
N VAL A 61 -8.98 -36.02 -19.41
CA VAL A 61 -9.83 -37.05 -19.99
C VAL A 61 -10.22 -36.63 -21.40
N ARG A 62 -10.18 -37.59 -22.32
CA ARG A 62 -10.61 -37.44 -23.71
C ARG A 62 -11.78 -38.39 -23.94
N ALA A 63 -12.94 -37.84 -24.31
CA ALA A 63 -14.13 -38.62 -24.63
C ALA A 63 -14.71 -38.17 -25.97
N ALA A 64 -15.31 -39.08 -26.73
CA ALA A 64 -16.14 -38.68 -27.87
C ALA A 64 -17.36 -37.92 -27.33
N ALA A 65 -17.82 -36.90 -28.05
CA ALA A 65 -18.97 -36.09 -27.63
C ALA A 65 -20.21 -36.98 -27.36
N GLU A 66 -20.38 -38.05 -28.14
CA GLU A 66 -21.46 -39.03 -28.02
C GLU A 66 -21.43 -39.81 -26.70
N ASP A 67 -20.24 -40.04 -26.15
CA ASP A 67 -19.99 -40.86 -24.95
C ASP A 67 -20.00 -40.03 -23.65
N ILE A 68 -20.25 -38.72 -23.74
CA ILE A 68 -20.33 -37.85 -22.56
C ILE A 68 -21.62 -38.14 -21.79
N ASP A 69 -21.51 -38.49 -20.52
CA ASP A 69 -22.65 -38.77 -19.64
C ASP A 69 -23.51 -37.53 -19.36
N ASP A 70 -22.88 -36.36 -19.24
CA ASP A 70 -23.58 -35.08 -19.05
C ASP A 70 -24.37 -34.71 -20.30
N ALA A 71 -25.71 -34.73 -20.20
CA ALA A 71 -26.60 -34.50 -21.32
C ALA A 71 -26.52 -33.06 -21.87
N ALA A 72 -26.25 -32.06 -21.03
CA ALA A 72 -26.17 -30.67 -21.44
C ALA A 72 -24.85 -30.42 -22.19
N LEU A 73 -23.73 -30.87 -21.62
CA LEU A 73 -22.42 -30.75 -22.24
C LEU A 73 -22.36 -31.55 -23.55
N ARG A 74 -22.93 -32.76 -23.58
CA ARG A 74 -23.07 -33.56 -24.81
C ARG A 74 -23.85 -32.82 -25.89
N ALA A 75 -24.99 -32.24 -25.55
CA ALA A 75 -25.80 -31.50 -26.50
C ALA A 75 -25.04 -30.28 -27.06
N GLN A 76 -24.33 -29.56 -26.20
CA GLN A 76 -23.51 -28.42 -26.61
C GLN A 76 -22.36 -28.84 -27.54
N ALA A 77 -21.63 -29.91 -27.18
CA ALA A 77 -20.53 -30.44 -27.98
C ALA A 77 -21.00 -30.91 -29.37
N LEU A 78 -22.18 -31.55 -29.45
CA LEU A 78 -22.74 -32.03 -30.72
C LEU A 78 -23.32 -30.92 -31.59
N ALA A 79 -23.85 -29.86 -30.98
CA ALA A 79 -24.41 -28.70 -31.67
C ALA A 79 -23.35 -27.68 -32.10
N ALA A 80 -22.13 -27.76 -31.57
CA ALA A 80 -21.05 -26.83 -31.87
C ALA A 80 -20.66 -26.86 -33.36
N GLU A 81 -20.62 -25.68 -33.96
CA GLU A 81 -20.26 -25.45 -35.36
C GLU A 81 -18.74 -25.32 -35.60
N ALA A 82 -17.95 -25.20 -34.53
CA ALA A 82 -16.49 -25.12 -34.58
C ALA A 82 -15.84 -25.70 -33.29
N PRO A 83 -14.56 -26.10 -33.31
CA PRO A 83 -13.78 -26.37 -32.10
C PRO A 83 -13.71 -25.14 -31.20
N GLY A 84 -13.66 -25.33 -29.88
CA GLY A 84 -13.64 -24.22 -28.95
C GLY A 84 -13.97 -24.58 -27.51
N TRP A 85 -13.98 -23.56 -26.66
CA TRP A 85 -14.41 -23.69 -25.27
C TRP A 85 -15.91 -23.94 -25.19
N LEU A 86 -16.29 -24.89 -24.36
CA LEU A 86 -17.66 -25.21 -24.02
C LEU A 86 -18.00 -24.61 -22.64
N GLU A 87 -19.27 -24.31 -22.41
CA GLU A 87 -19.74 -23.80 -21.12
C GLU A 87 -20.05 -24.99 -20.22
N ASP A 88 -19.33 -25.10 -19.12
CA ASP A 88 -19.51 -26.16 -18.15
C ASP A 88 -19.47 -25.56 -16.73
N ALA A 89 -20.37 -26.01 -15.85
CA ALA A 89 -20.44 -25.49 -14.49
C ALA A 89 -19.31 -26.04 -13.61
N GLN A 90 -18.61 -27.08 -14.07
CA GLN A 90 -17.62 -27.84 -13.32
C GLN A 90 -16.17 -27.51 -13.72
N GLY A 91 -15.94 -26.75 -14.79
CA GLY A 91 -14.61 -26.22 -15.12
C GLY A 91 -14.39 -25.91 -16.59
N ALA A 92 -13.12 -25.79 -16.98
CA ALA A 92 -12.75 -25.57 -18.37
C ALA A 92 -12.93 -26.86 -19.20
N VAL A 93 -13.65 -26.77 -20.32
CA VAL A 93 -13.90 -27.89 -21.23
C VAL A 93 -13.64 -27.44 -22.67
N TYR A 94 -12.86 -28.23 -23.41
CA TYR A 94 -12.50 -27.91 -24.79
C TYR A 94 -12.97 -28.96 -25.78
N LEU A 95 -13.63 -28.51 -26.84
CA LEU A 95 -14.03 -29.33 -27.98
C LEU A 95 -13.00 -29.23 -29.11
N GLU A 96 -12.54 -30.38 -29.60
CA GLU A 96 -11.67 -30.50 -30.77
C GLU A 96 -12.33 -31.39 -31.84
N TRP A 97 -12.03 -31.12 -33.11
CA TRP A 97 -12.36 -32.02 -34.22
C TRP A 97 -11.20 -32.95 -34.52
N GLN A 98 -11.46 -34.26 -34.50
CA GLN A 98 -10.47 -35.28 -34.84
C GLN A 98 -10.99 -36.12 -36.01
N GLY A 99 -10.65 -35.67 -37.23
CA GLY A 99 -11.28 -36.18 -38.43
C GLY A 99 -12.76 -35.81 -38.46
N GLN A 100 -13.63 -36.82 -38.46
CA GLN A 100 -15.09 -36.64 -38.40
C GLN A 100 -15.65 -36.70 -36.97
N ALA A 101 -14.82 -37.05 -35.99
CA ALA A 101 -15.25 -37.18 -34.60
C ALA A 101 -15.15 -35.84 -33.86
N ARG A 102 -16.18 -35.56 -33.05
CA ARG A 102 -16.17 -34.47 -32.07
C ARG A 102 -15.65 -35.03 -30.75
N VAL A 103 -14.55 -34.48 -30.25
CA VAL A 103 -13.86 -35.00 -29.06
C VAL A 103 -13.76 -33.90 -28.02
N VAL A 104 -14.15 -34.23 -26.79
CA VAL A 104 -14.13 -33.30 -25.67
C VAL A 104 -12.99 -33.65 -24.72
N TYR A 105 -12.24 -32.62 -24.34
CA TYR A 105 -11.19 -32.66 -23.34
C TYR A 105 -11.64 -31.91 -22.09
N ARG A 106 -11.46 -32.55 -20.94
CA ARG A 106 -11.71 -31.93 -19.64
C ARG A 106 -10.77 -32.49 -18.58
N GLN A 107 -10.53 -31.72 -17.53
CA GLN A 107 -9.89 -32.27 -16.33
C GLN A 107 -10.79 -33.34 -15.70
N ALA A 108 -10.16 -34.38 -15.13
CA ALA A 108 -10.91 -35.39 -14.40
C ALA A 108 -11.50 -34.81 -13.09
N ASP A 109 -12.82 -34.91 -12.92
CA ASP A 109 -13.55 -34.42 -11.73
C ASP A 109 -13.12 -35.14 -10.43
N ALA A 110 -12.67 -36.39 -10.55
CA ALA A 110 -12.28 -37.23 -9.43
C ALA A 110 -10.75 -37.33 -9.32
N GLY A 111 -10.19 -36.81 -8.23
CA GLY A 111 -8.78 -36.95 -7.96
C GLY A 111 -8.34 -36.33 -6.64
N GLN A 112 -7.49 -37.04 -5.92
CA GLN A 112 -6.81 -36.48 -4.76
C GLN A 112 -5.88 -35.35 -5.23
N THR A 113 -5.98 -34.20 -4.56
CA THR A 113 -4.99 -33.12 -4.63
C THR A 113 -4.16 -33.07 -3.36
N LEU A 114 -2.95 -32.55 -3.47
CA LEU A 114 -2.03 -32.43 -2.36
C LEU A 114 -2.04 -30.99 -1.83
N PRO A 115 -1.85 -30.77 -0.52
CA PRO A 115 -1.56 -29.43 0.01
C PRO A 115 -0.34 -28.82 -0.69
N LEU A 116 -0.32 -27.52 -0.95
CA LEU A 116 0.76 -26.89 -1.72
C LEU A 116 2.14 -27.10 -1.07
N ALA A 117 2.22 -27.08 0.26
CA ALA A 117 3.47 -27.39 0.95
C ALA A 117 4.05 -28.75 0.52
N ALA A 118 3.20 -29.78 0.40
CA ALA A 118 3.60 -31.11 -0.07
C ALA A 118 3.95 -31.11 -1.56
N VAL A 119 3.22 -30.37 -2.39
CA VAL A 119 3.52 -30.20 -3.81
C VAL A 119 4.92 -29.60 -4.00
N PHE A 120 5.24 -28.49 -3.34
CA PHE A 120 6.58 -27.91 -3.38
C PHE A 120 7.64 -28.86 -2.80
N GLY A 121 7.29 -29.59 -1.72
CA GLY A 121 8.08 -30.68 -1.14
C GLY A 121 8.58 -31.67 -2.18
N ASP A 122 7.65 -32.28 -2.89
CA ASP A 122 7.93 -33.32 -3.88
C ASP A 122 8.62 -32.75 -5.12
N LEU A 123 8.21 -31.59 -5.61
CA LEU A 123 8.79 -30.99 -6.81
C LEU A 123 10.25 -30.59 -6.62
N LEU A 124 10.57 -29.98 -5.48
CA LEU A 124 11.94 -29.58 -5.17
C LEU A 124 12.84 -30.80 -4.91
N LEU A 125 12.31 -31.86 -4.29
CA LEU A 125 13.02 -33.12 -4.15
C LEU A 125 13.29 -33.79 -5.50
N LEU A 126 12.29 -33.83 -6.39
CA LEU A 126 12.46 -34.37 -7.74
C LEU A 126 13.45 -33.55 -8.58
N ALA A 127 13.42 -32.22 -8.46
CA ALA A 127 14.35 -31.34 -9.15
C ALA A 127 15.79 -31.55 -8.65
N ASP A 128 15.95 -31.74 -7.34
CA ASP A 128 17.24 -32.08 -6.72
C ASP A 128 17.78 -33.43 -7.22
N GLN A 129 16.94 -34.47 -7.22
CA GLN A 129 17.30 -35.81 -7.73
C GLN A 129 17.65 -35.80 -9.23
N ALA A 130 17.01 -34.91 -10.00
CA ALA A 130 17.28 -34.70 -11.41
C ALA A 130 18.50 -33.80 -11.69
N ASP A 131 19.10 -33.22 -10.65
CA ASP A 131 20.11 -32.16 -10.70
C ASP A 131 19.70 -30.92 -11.53
N ASP A 132 18.40 -30.63 -11.63
CA ASP A 132 17.88 -29.42 -12.30
C ASP A 132 17.91 -28.23 -11.33
N SER A 133 19.09 -27.63 -11.22
CA SER A 133 19.32 -26.48 -10.33
C SER A 133 18.45 -25.26 -10.69
N ALA A 134 18.10 -25.09 -11.97
CA ALA A 134 17.28 -23.97 -12.41
C ALA A 134 15.83 -24.16 -11.96
N LEU A 135 15.25 -25.33 -12.19
CA LEU A 135 13.89 -25.65 -11.76
C LEU A 135 13.76 -25.66 -10.24
N PHE A 136 14.79 -26.15 -9.54
CA PHE A 136 14.85 -26.07 -8.08
C PHE A 136 14.77 -24.61 -7.59
N THR A 137 15.60 -23.74 -8.17
CA THR A 137 15.65 -22.33 -7.76
C THR A 137 14.36 -21.60 -8.10
N ASP A 138 13.81 -21.82 -9.29
CA ASP A 138 12.55 -21.22 -9.74
C ASP A 138 11.37 -21.68 -8.87
N GLY A 139 11.29 -22.97 -8.54
CA GLY A 139 10.24 -23.51 -7.66
C GLY A 139 10.36 -23.02 -6.22
N TYR A 140 11.58 -22.85 -5.72
CA TYR A 140 11.81 -22.25 -4.41
C TYR A 140 11.46 -20.76 -4.43
N GLY A 141 11.80 -20.03 -5.49
CA GLY A 141 11.40 -18.63 -5.71
C GLY A 141 9.88 -18.47 -5.67
N LEU A 142 9.16 -19.28 -6.45
CA LEU A 142 7.69 -19.28 -6.47
C LEU A 142 7.08 -19.54 -5.09
N LEU A 143 7.61 -20.51 -4.34
CA LEU A 143 7.19 -20.78 -2.96
C LEU A 143 7.32 -19.52 -2.07
N VAL A 144 8.47 -18.85 -2.12
CA VAL A 144 8.73 -17.70 -1.25
C VAL A 144 7.94 -16.47 -1.68
N ASN A 145 7.84 -16.20 -2.99
CA ASN A 145 7.07 -15.07 -3.50
C ASN A 145 5.58 -15.25 -3.26
N GLY A 146 5.02 -16.45 -3.53
CA GLY A 146 3.61 -16.74 -3.27
C GLY A 146 3.25 -16.71 -1.79
N TRP A 147 4.20 -16.94 -0.88
CA TRP A 147 4.00 -16.67 0.54
C TRP A 147 4.10 -15.16 0.87
N LEU A 148 5.02 -14.46 0.22
CA LEU A 148 5.28 -13.04 0.46
C LEU A 148 4.12 -12.15 -0.01
N ASP A 149 3.51 -12.48 -1.15
CA ASP A 149 2.39 -11.75 -1.74
C ASP A 149 1.01 -12.24 -1.26
N GLU A 150 0.99 -13.17 -0.29
CA GLU A 150 -0.21 -13.77 0.28
C GLU A 150 -1.06 -14.58 -0.70
N THR A 151 -0.49 -15.01 -1.85
CA THR A 151 -1.12 -15.98 -2.78
C THR A 151 -1.31 -17.36 -2.13
N PHE A 152 -0.46 -17.70 -1.15
CA PHE A 152 -0.51 -18.93 -0.38
C PHE A 152 -0.84 -18.65 1.08
N ASP A 153 -1.71 -19.48 1.65
CA ASP A 153 -2.19 -19.30 3.02
C ASP A 153 -2.11 -20.58 3.88
N ALA A 154 -2.67 -20.49 5.09
CA ALA A 154 -2.70 -21.61 6.02
C ALA A 154 -3.50 -22.82 5.50
N ALA A 155 -4.53 -22.62 4.66
CA ALA A 155 -5.28 -23.70 4.04
C ALA A 155 -4.43 -24.49 3.02
N ASP A 156 -3.40 -23.86 2.47
CA ASP A 156 -2.41 -24.50 1.61
C ASP A 156 -1.30 -25.25 2.36
N GLY A 157 -1.33 -25.19 3.69
CA GLY A 157 -0.27 -25.69 4.56
C GLY A 157 0.94 -24.75 4.67
N ILE A 158 0.79 -23.48 4.30
CA ILE A 158 1.85 -22.47 4.34
C ILE A 158 1.38 -21.30 5.23
N ALA A 159 1.65 -21.41 6.52
CA ALA A 159 1.17 -20.41 7.48
C ALA A 159 1.86 -19.02 7.32
N PRO A 160 1.17 -17.92 7.65
CA PRO A 160 1.73 -16.56 7.55
C PRO A 160 2.70 -16.21 8.69
N THR A 161 2.76 -17.02 9.75
CA THR A 161 3.57 -16.74 10.95
C THR A 161 4.79 -17.65 11.03
N LEU A 162 5.86 -17.18 11.68
CA LEU A 162 7.06 -17.97 11.90
C LEU A 162 6.76 -19.29 12.61
N ASP A 163 5.92 -19.28 13.65
CA ASP A 163 5.63 -20.50 14.40
C ASP A 163 4.81 -21.49 13.57
N GLY A 164 3.91 -21.02 12.71
CA GLY A 164 3.19 -21.89 11.77
C GLY A 164 4.12 -22.49 10.71
N LEU A 165 5.05 -21.69 10.17
CA LEU A 165 6.08 -22.20 9.25
C LEU A 165 6.98 -23.24 9.91
N LEU A 166 7.37 -23.01 11.17
CA LEU A 166 8.17 -23.93 11.98
C LEU A 166 7.41 -25.20 12.42
N ALA A 167 6.08 -25.21 12.35
CA ALA A 167 5.27 -26.39 12.65
C ALA A 167 5.17 -27.35 11.45
N SER A 168 5.60 -26.94 10.26
CA SER A 168 5.53 -27.75 9.05
C SER A 168 6.80 -28.57 8.81
N ASP A 169 6.72 -29.88 9.01
CA ASP A 169 7.82 -30.82 8.72
C ASP A 169 8.26 -30.76 7.25
N THR A 170 7.31 -30.53 6.34
CA THR A 170 7.58 -30.39 4.90
C THR A 170 8.41 -29.15 4.62
N LEU A 171 8.02 -27.99 5.15
CA LEU A 171 8.79 -26.75 4.96
C LEU A 171 10.17 -26.83 5.62
N HIS A 172 10.27 -27.52 6.76
CA HIS A 172 11.56 -27.84 7.39
C HIS A 172 12.47 -28.67 6.49
N SER A 173 11.92 -29.70 5.86
CA SER A 173 12.66 -30.56 4.93
C SER A 173 13.13 -29.80 3.69
N LEU A 174 12.27 -28.96 3.11
CA LEU A 174 12.62 -28.08 1.99
C LEU A 174 13.74 -27.11 2.35
N ARG A 175 13.70 -26.55 3.55
CA ARG A 175 14.71 -25.65 4.06
C ARG A 175 16.06 -26.35 4.26
N ALA A 176 16.06 -27.59 4.75
CA ALA A 176 17.28 -28.39 4.85
C ALA A 176 17.86 -28.68 3.45
N LEU A 177 17.02 -29.02 2.49
CA LEU A 177 17.42 -29.25 1.09
C LEU A 177 18.03 -27.99 0.45
N ALA A 178 17.39 -26.83 0.64
CA ALA A 178 17.91 -25.55 0.16
C ALA A 178 19.26 -25.17 0.81
N ALA A 179 19.46 -25.49 2.09
CA ALA A 179 20.74 -25.30 2.77
C ALA A 179 21.85 -26.18 2.20
N GLN A 180 21.53 -27.43 1.85
CA GLN A 180 22.46 -28.40 1.27
C GLN A 180 22.89 -27.99 -0.15
N ARG A 181 21.93 -27.61 -1.01
CA ARG A 181 22.23 -27.16 -2.39
C ARG A 181 22.92 -25.79 -2.44
N GLY A 182 22.85 -25.00 -1.37
CA GLY A 182 23.43 -23.66 -1.34
C GLY A 182 22.68 -22.71 -2.27
N LEU A 183 21.40 -22.50 -1.97
CA LEU A 183 20.47 -21.65 -2.73
C LEU A 183 21.10 -20.31 -3.19
N LYS A 184 21.07 -20.06 -4.50
CA LYS A 184 21.60 -18.84 -5.12
C LYS A 184 20.58 -18.23 -6.08
N PRO A 185 20.39 -16.90 -6.09
CA PRO A 185 19.54 -16.23 -7.07
C PRO A 185 19.98 -16.51 -8.51
N ARG A 186 19.02 -16.85 -9.37
CA ARG A 186 19.24 -16.99 -10.81
C ARG A 186 19.16 -15.62 -11.49
N ARG A 187 20.14 -15.28 -12.32
CA ARG A 187 20.14 -14.03 -13.08
C ARG A 187 19.03 -14.03 -14.13
N GLY A 188 18.26 -12.95 -14.21
CA GLY A 188 17.18 -12.78 -15.20
C GLY A 188 16.00 -13.73 -14.97
N ALA A 189 15.81 -14.23 -13.75
CA ALA A 189 14.60 -14.93 -13.40
C ALA A 189 13.40 -13.96 -13.48
N PRO A 190 12.25 -14.41 -14.02
CA PRO A 190 10.98 -13.68 -13.93
C PRO A 190 10.64 -13.40 -12.46
N GLU A 191 9.96 -12.30 -12.20
CA GLU A 191 9.65 -11.79 -10.84
C GLU A 191 9.09 -12.87 -9.91
N ASP A 192 8.03 -13.58 -10.32
CA ASP A 192 7.37 -14.63 -9.53
C ASP A 192 8.28 -15.83 -9.22
N LEU A 193 9.27 -16.09 -10.08
CA LEU A 193 10.24 -17.20 -9.94
C LEU A 193 11.57 -16.75 -9.33
N ALA A 194 11.80 -15.44 -9.22
CA ALA A 194 13.04 -14.89 -8.73
C ALA A 194 13.09 -15.01 -7.21
N LEU A 195 14.23 -15.46 -6.66
CA LEU A 195 14.40 -15.43 -5.21
C LEU A 195 14.37 -13.99 -4.71
N PRO A 196 13.45 -13.65 -3.78
CA PRO A 196 13.36 -12.29 -3.27
C PRO A 196 14.58 -11.94 -2.42
N ARG A 197 14.83 -10.64 -2.29
CA ARG A 197 15.92 -10.10 -1.47
C ARG A 197 15.35 -9.61 -0.16
N LEU A 198 15.90 -10.10 0.96
CA LEU A 198 15.45 -9.71 2.29
C LEU A 198 15.41 -8.18 2.51
N ALA A 199 16.36 -7.44 1.94
CA ALA A 199 16.42 -5.98 2.07
C ALA A 199 15.32 -5.24 1.29
N ASP A 200 14.83 -5.83 0.20
CA ASP A 200 13.88 -5.18 -0.72
C ASP A 200 12.43 -5.62 -0.42
N SER A 201 12.24 -6.63 0.44
CA SER A 201 10.98 -7.37 0.60
C SER A 201 10.32 -7.24 1.98
N VAL A 202 10.86 -6.42 2.88
CA VAL A 202 10.36 -6.26 4.25
C VAL A 202 10.04 -4.80 4.54
N GLY A 203 8.79 -4.51 4.85
CA GLY A 203 8.40 -3.23 5.43
C GLY A 203 8.92 -3.08 6.86
N VAL A 204 9.30 -1.85 7.24
CA VAL A 204 9.78 -1.55 8.59
C VAL A 204 8.69 -1.87 9.62
N GLY A 205 8.92 -2.83 10.53
CA GLY A 205 7.96 -3.16 11.59
C GLY A 205 7.14 -4.44 11.34
N GLU A 206 7.26 -5.08 10.18
CA GLU A 206 6.62 -6.37 9.87
C GLU A 206 7.43 -7.57 10.42
N ILE A 207 7.51 -7.68 11.75
CA ILE A 207 8.41 -8.66 12.41
C ILE A 207 8.14 -10.11 11.95
N GLU A 208 6.87 -10.55 11.91
CA GLU A 208 6.54 -11.92 11.49
C GLU A 208 6.93 -12.17 10.03
N ARG A 209 6.66 -11.20 9.15
CA ARG A 209 7.01 -11.28 7.73
C ARG A 209 8.52 -11.34 7.52
N GLU A 210 9.28 -10.49 8.22
CA GLU A 210 10.74 -10.51 8.22
C GLU A 210 11.27 -11.88 8.67
N MET A 211 10.71 -12.42 9.75
CA MET A 211 11.17 -13.71 10.29
C MET A 211 10.78 -14.88 9.38
N GLY A 212 9.62 -14.85 8.73
CA GLY A 212 9.23 -15.83 7.71
C GLY A 212 10.11 -15.76 6.46
N LEU A 213 10.43 -14.56 5.96
CA LEU A 213 11.41 -14.41 4.88
C LEU A 213 12.80 -14.93 5.28
N ARG A 214 13.25 -14.66 6.51
CA ARG A 214 14.50 -15.23 7.03
C ARG A 214 14.43 -16.75 7.17
N PHE A 215 13.27 -17.32 7.50
CA PHE A 215 13.08 -18.77 7.53
C PHE A 215 13.40 -19.39 6.17
N PHE A 216 12.86 -18.84 5.08
CA PHE A 216 13.13 -19.32 3.72
C PHE A 216 14.54 -18.96 3.22
N LEU A 217 14.91 -17.68 3.27
CA LEU A 217 16.12 -17.16 2.62
C LEU A 217 17.40 -17.38 3.43
N GLN A 218 17.31 -17.72 4.72
CA GLN A 218 18.45 -18.08 5.58
C GLN A 218 18.36 -19.54 6.02
N PRO A 219 18.40 -20.52 5.11
CA PRO A 219 18.07 -21.91 5.41
C PRO A 219 19.06 -22.57 6.39
N LYS A 220 20.23 -21.99 6.62
CA LYS A 220 21.20 -22.45 7.64
C LYS A 220 20.92 -21.97 9.07
N ARG A 221 20.02 -21.00 9.26
CA ARG A 221 19.77 -20.35 10.56
C ARG A 221 18.83 -21.18 11.45
N THR A 222 19.26 -21.65 12.61
CA THR A 222 18.43 -22.57 13.40
C THR A 222 17.06 -21.99 13.79
N PRO A 223 16.01 -22.83 13.97
CA PRO A 223 14.71 -22.39 14.47
C PRO A 223 14.79 -21.59 15.77
N ALA A 224 15.64 -22.03 16.71
CA ALA A 224 15.90 -21.31 17.95
C ALA A 224 16.46 -19.90 17.69
N ALA A 225 17.40 -19.75 16.74
CA ALA A 225 17.97 -18.45 16.38
C ALA A 225 16.99 -17.53 15.62
N LEU A 226 15.97 -18.09 14.95
CA LEU A 226 14.87 -17.32 14.38
C LEU A 226 13.94 -16.82 15.49
N ARG A 227 13.48 -17.70 16.39
CA ARG A 227 12.63 -17.32 17.54
C ARG A 227 13.31 -16.28 18.44
N THR A 228 14.57 -16.50 18.82
CA THR A 228 15.33 -15.52 19.63
C THR A 228 15.43 -14.15 18.95
N ALA A 229 15.56 -14.12 17.62
CA ALA A 229 15.61 -12.85 16.89
C ALA A 229 14.24 -12.17 16.80
N ARG A 230 13.17 -12.93 16.58
CA ARG A 230 11.79 -12.45 16.70
C ARG A 230 11.54 -11.81 18.07
N ASP A 231 11.81 -12.56 19.14
CA ASP A 231 11.55 -12.12 20.51
C ASP A 231 12.43 -10.92 20.88
N LYS A 232 13.63 -10.81 20.31
CA LYS A 232 14.48 -9.63 20.43
C LYS A 232 13.86 -8.43 19.70
N ALA A 233 13.41 -8.58 18.46
CA ALA A 233 12.79 -7.52 17.67
C ALA A 233 11.50 -7.01 18.34
N GLN A 234 10.65 -7.92 18.84
CA GLN A 234 9.44 -7.57 19.58
C GLN A 234 9.77 -6.77 20.85
N ARG A 235 10.74 -7.22 21.65
CA ARG A 235 11.19 -6.47 22.84
C ARG A 235 11.76 -5.10 22.47
N GLN A 236 12.49 -5.00 21.38
CA GLN A 236 13.02 -3.73 20.88
C GLN A 236 11.91 -2.76 20.47
N GLN A 237 10.86 -3.24 19.79
CA GLN A 237 9.70 -2.44 19.40
C GLN A 237 8.89 -1.97 20.62
N VAL A 238 8.66 -2.86 21.60
CA VAL A 238 8.00 -2.51 22.87
C VAL A 238 8.81 -1.45 23.63
N ARG A 239 10.12 -1.66 23.79
CA ARG A 239 11.01 -0.69 24.43
C ARG A 239 10.96 0.68 23.75
N LEU A 240 11.00 0.73 22.41
CA LEU A 240 10.92 2.00 21.69
C LEU A 240 9.59 2.71 21.99
N ARG A 241 8.46 1.99 21.96
CA ARG A 241 7.16 2.56 22.30
C ARG A 241 7.15 3.13 23.72
N GLU A 242 7.67 2.42 24.71
CA GLU A 242 7.74 2.90 26.10
C GLU A 242 8.65 4.12 26.28
N LEU A 243 9.79 4.15 25.58
CA LEU A 243 10.80 5.20 25.69
C LEU A 243 10.42 6.47 24.91
N LEU A 244 9.70 6.33 23.79
CA LEU A 244 9.47 7.41 22.84
C LEU A 244 8.79 8.66 23.44
N PRO A 245 7.74 8.56 24.29
CA PRO A 245 7.14 9.74 24.92
C PRO A 245 8.13 10.58 25.72
N GLN A 246 9.04 9.93 26.45
CA GLN A 246 10.07 10.62 27.23
C GLN A 246 11.07 11.32 26.31
N LEU A 247 11.53 10.64 25.26
CA LEU A 247 12.47 11.23 24.30
C LEU A 247 11.86 12.40 23.52
N VAL A 248 10.60 12.29 23.10
CA VAL A 248 9.89 13.38 22.41
C VAL A 248 9.76 14.59 23.32
N GLU A 249 9.34 14.41 24.58
CA GLU A 249 9.24 15.54 25.52
C GLU A 249 10.61 16.13 25.85
N GLN A 250 11.63 15.29 26.07
CA GLN A 250 12.98 15.73 26.40
C GLN A 250 13.63 16.56 25.29
N HIS A 251 13.44 16.17 24.03
CA HIS A 251 14.12 16.82 22.90
C HIS A 251 13.22 17.81 22.17
N LEU A 252 12.07 17.35 21.64
CA LEU A 252 11.16 18.21 20.91
C LEU A 252 10.42 19.14 21.87
N GLY A 253 9.80 18.59 22.91
CA GLY A 253 9.03 19.36 23.89
C GLY A 253 9.85 20.47 24.55
N ALA A 254 11.05 20.15 25.04
CA ALA A 254 11.95 21.13 25.66
C ALA A 254 12.42 22.21 24.67
N SER A 255 12.83 21.82 23.46
CA SER A 255 13.28 22.76 22.43
C SER A 255 12.15 23.70 21.99
N LEU A 256 10.97 23.15 21.73
CA LEU A 256 9.77 23.92 21.35
C LEU A 256 9.34 24.86 22.47
N ARG A 257 9.33 24.41 23.74
CA ARG A 257 9.04 25.29 24.89
C ARG A 257 10.04 26.45 24.99
N ALA A 258 11.33 26.20 24.77
CA ALA A 258 12.34 27.27 24.73
C ALA A 258 12.09 28.26 23.58
N ALA A 259 11.48 27.82 22.48
CA ALA A 259 11.09 28.64 21.33
C ALA A 259 9.67 29.25 21.44
N GLY A 260 9.07 29.22 22.63
CA GLY A 260 7.77 29.86 22.92
C GLY A 260 6.54 29.03 22.56
N TRP A 261 6.69 27.76 22.24
CA TRP A 261 5.57 26.86 21.96
C TRP A 261 4.96 26.30 23.25
N SER A 262 3.64 26.12 23.25
CA SER A 262 2.88 25.49 24.34
C SER A 262 2.37 24.12 23.91
N ALA A 263 2.54 23.11 24.76
CA ALA A 263 1.98 21.79 24.53
C ALA A 263 0.44 21.81 24.64
N VAL A 264 -0.23 21.06 23.78
CA VAL A 264 -1.67 20.81 23.83
C VAL A 264 -1.87 19.38 24.34
N THR A 265 -2.75 19.22 25.32
CA THR A 265 -3.11 17.88 25.83
C THR A 265 -3.86 17.11 24.75
N VAL A 266 -3.34 15.93 24.39
CA VAL A 266 -3.96 15.00 23.43
C VAL A 266 -4.15 13.66 24.15
N GLU A 267 -5.36 13.08 24.07
CA GLU A 267 -5.67 11.81 24.74
C GLU A 267 -5.08 10.59 24.01
N ALA A 268 -4.77 10.73 22.71
CA ALA A 268 -4.23 9.66 21.90
C ALA A 268 -2.76 9.35 22.27
N SER A 269 -2.48 8.08 22.54
CA SER A 269 -1.11 7.61 22.80
C SER A 269 -0.22 7.82 21.58
N HIS A 270 1.04 8.19 21.82
CA HIS A 270 2.03 8.49 20.78
C HIS A 270 1.62 9.60 19.80
N HIS A 271 0.79 10.52 20.27
CA HIS A 271 0.45 11.75 19.58
C HIS A 271 0.84 12.92 20.46
N TRP A 272 1.44 13.94 19.84
CA TRP A 272 1.87 15.15 20.51
C TRP A 272 1.49 16.34 19.67
N GLN A 273 1.13 17.44 20.32
CA GLN A 273 0.76 18.66 19.65
C GLN A 273 1.29 19.87 20.42
N TRP A 274 1.76 20.85 19.67
CA TRP A 274 2.23 22.14 20.17
C TRP A 274 1.62 23.27 19.36
N VAL A 275 1.40 24.39 20.02
CA VAL A 275 0.91 25.62 19.40
C VAL A 275 1.74 26.82 19.83
N ARG A 276 1.85 27.81 18.96
CA ARG A 276 2.46 29.10 19.26
C ARG A 276 1.69 30.18 18.52
N ASP A 277 1.37 31.27 19.20
CA ASP A 277 0.77 32.45 18.59
C ASP A 277 1.87 33.39 18.10
N HIS A 278 1.75 33.89 16.87
CA HIS A 278 2.71 34.78 16.22
C HIS A 278 1.99 35.68 15.23
N ASP A 279 2.12 37.00 15.37
CA ASP A 279 1.52 38.03 14.50
C ASP A 279 0.02 37.80 14.21
N GLY A 280 -0.74 37.48 15.26
CA GLY A 280 -2.18 37.19 15.18
C GLY A 280 -2.55 35.85 14.52
N SER A 281 -1.56 35.12 14.02
CA SER A 281 -1.72 33.75 13.52
C SER A 281 -1.42 32.73 14.61
N ARG A 282 -1.97 31.53 14.48
CA ARG A 282 -1.59 30.37 15.31
C ARG A 282 -0.84 29.34 14.49
N HIS A 283 0.40 29.10 14.89
CA HIS A 283 1.21 28.02 14.38
C HIS A 283 0.90 26.76 15.17
N CYS A 284 0.86 25.62 14.50
CA CYS A 284 0.67 24.32 15.09
C CYS A 284 1.73 23.35 14.56
N LEU A 285 2.28 22.54 15.46
CA LEU A 285 3.09 21.38 15.14
C LEU A 285 2.44 20.18 15.81
N TRP A 286 2.36 19.06 15.13
CA TRP A 286 1.98 17.80 15.76
C TRP A 286 2.84 16.67 15.24
N ALA A 287 3.01 15.67 16.10
CA ALA A 287 3.75 14.47 15.80
C ALA A 287 2.92 13.24 16.13
N SER A 288 3.02 12.22 15.29
CA SER A 288 2.40 10.90 15.50
C SER A 288 3.38 9.81 15.12
N TYR A 289 3.60 8.84 15.99
CA TYR A 289 4.45 7.70 15.67
C TYR A 289 3.64 6.57 15.05
N ASP A 290 4.05 6.11 13.87
CA ASP A 290 3.48 4.93 13.22
C ASP A 290 4.43 3.73 13.39
N PRO A 291 4.09 2.74 14.23
CA PRO A 291 4.91 1.56 14.43
C PRO A 291 5.04 0.63 13.21
N ALA A 292 4.11 0.70 12.26
CA ALA A 292 4.10 -0.07 11.02
C ALA A 292 4.97 0.56 9.93
N LEU A 293 5.34 1.84 10.10
CA LEU A 293 6.34 2.51 9.26
C LEU A 293 7.69 2.64 9.99
N GLY A 294 7.68 2.55 11.33
CA GLY A 294 8.84 2.86 12.15
C GLY A 294 9.24 4.33 12.07
N GLU A 295 8.28 5.22 11.79
CA GLU A 295 8.51 6.63 11.52
C GLU A 295 7.70 7.52 12.47
N LEU A 296 8.33 8.60 12.97
CA LEU A 296 7.66 9.70 13.65
C LEU A 296 7.26 10.75 12.60
N MET A 297 5.98 10.78 12.25
CA MET A 297 5.43 11.77 11.32
C MET A 297 5.32 13.11 12.04
N VAL A 298 6.01 14.14 11.54
CA VAL A 298 5.91 15.50 12.06
C VAL A 298 5.27 16.39 11.01
N GLN A 299 4.26 17.14 11.40
CA GLN A 299 3.47 17.98 10.51
C GLN A 299 3.41 19.40 11.06
N ALA A 300 3.33 20.37 10.14
CA ALA A 300 3.20 21.79 10.45
C ALA A 300 1.88 22.31 9.91
N GLY A 301 1.23 23.19 10.67
CA GLY A 301 -0.08 23.74 10.36
C GLY A 301 -0.21 25.20 10.78
N LEU A 302 -0.99 25.98 10.04
CA LEU A 302 -1.17 27.41 10.29
C LEU A 302 -2.66 27.79 10.27
N GLN A 303 -3.08 28.55 11.28
CA GLN A 303 -4.28 29.38 11.25
C GLN A 303 -3.86 30.84 11.03
N HIS A 304 -3.83 31.26 9.77
CA HIS A 304 -3.35 32.60 9.39
C HIS A 304 -4.30 33.73 9.84
N ALA A 305 -3.74 34.82 10.36
CA ALA A 305 -4.47 35.97 10.91
C ALA A 305 -5.53 36.55 9.96
N ARG A 306 -5.17 36.77 8.69
CA ARG A 306 -6.08 37.31 7.67
C ARG A 306 -7.29 36.40 7.43
N LEU A 307 -7.05 35.09 7.37
CA LEU A 307 -8.10 34.11 7.15
C LEU A 307 -9.01 33.97 8.39
N LEU A 308 -8.44 34.04 9.60
CA LEU A 308 -9.21 34.10 10.84
C LEU A 308 -10.12 35.33 10.89
N ALA A 309 -9.63 36.49 10.43
CA ALA A 309 -10.42 37.70 10.33
C ALA A 309 -11.58 37.56 9.33
N TRP A 310 -11.33 36.98 8.15
CA TRP A 310 -12.39 36.69 7.16
C TRP A 310 -13.42 35.68 7.68
N GLN A 311 -12.99 34.71 8.48
CA GLN A 311 -13.87 33.74 9.15
C GLN A 311 -14.53 34.29 10.42
N GLN A 312 -14.17 35.51 10.85
CA GLN A 312 -14.67 36.17 12.07
C GLN A 312 -14.54 35.30 13.32
N ARG A 313 -13.43 34.56 13.44
CA ARG A 313 -13.20 33.64 14.57
C ARG A 313 -11.81 33.80 15.17
N ALA A 314 -11.69 33.41 16.43
CA ALA A 314 -10.40 33.27 17.10
C ALA A 314 -9.73 31.95 16.72
N ALA A 315 -8.40 31.90 16.84
CA ALA A 315 -7.65 30.67 16.65
C ALA A 315 -8.01 29.63 17.72
N THR A 316 -8.10 28.35 17.31
CA THR A 316 -8.36 27.21 18.20
C THR A 316 -7.14 26.29 18.30
N THR A 317 -7.20 25.23 19.11
CA THR A 317 -6.18 24.17 19.12
C THR A 317 -6.58 22.99 18.24
N GLN A 318 -7.72 23.05 17.54
CA GLN A 318 -8.23 21.92 16.78
C GLN A 318 -7.52 21.80 15.43
N LEU A 319 -7.02 20.61 15.10
CA LEU A 319 -6.30 20.39 13.84
C LEU A 319 -7.20 20.45 12.60
N HIS A 320 -8.51 20.22 12.76
CA HIS A 320 -9.49 20.37 11.67
C HIS A 320 -9.84 21.83 11.35
N ASP A 321 -9.35 22.77 12.15
CA ASP A 321 -9.55 24.22 11.98
C ASP A 321 -8.37 24.90 11.25
N LEU A 322 -7.38 24.14 10.79
CA LEU A 322 -6.20 24.68 10.12
C LEU A 322 -6.54 25.27 8.74
N HIS A 323 -5.76 26.24 8.29
CA HIS A 323 -5.88 26.81 6.95
C HIS A 323 -4.87 26.21 5.98
N CYS A 324 -3.66 25.95 6.46
CA CYS A 324 -2.57 25.40 5.67
C CYS A 324 -1.91 24.30 6.49
N MET A 325 -1.55 23.19 5.85
CA MET A 325 -0.86 22.09 6.51
C MET A 325 0.09 21.37 5.55
N ALA A 326 1.21 20.87 6.06
CA ALA A 326 2.14 20.04 5.31
C ALA A 326 3.05 19.20 6.23
N SER A 327 3.70 18.19 5.66
CA SER A 327 4.76 17.47 6.35
C SER A 327 5.92 18.41 6.66
N ALA A 328 6.38 18.42 7.92
CA ALA A 328 7.45 19.30 8.35
C ALA A 328 8.75 19.02 7.60
N THR A 329 9.06 17.73 7.37
CA THR A 329 10.30 17.26 6.74
C THR A 329 10.55 17.87 5.36
N THR A 330 9.51 18.16 4.59
CA THR A 330 9.59 18.83 3.28
C THR A 330 10.22 20.25 3.39
N PHE A 331 10.18 20.87 4.56
CA PHE A 331 10.63 22.25 4.79
C PHE A 331 11.90 22.34 5.65
N LEU A 332 12.43 21.21 6.15
CA LEU A 332 13.63 21.19 6.99
C LEU A 332 14.96 21.35 6.21
N GLY A 333 14.89 21.42 4.87
CA GLY A 333 16.03 21.60 3.99
C GLY A 333 16.48 20.31 3.30
N LYS A 334 17.14 20.45 2.14
CA LYS A 334 17.54 19.31 1.28
C LYS A 334 18.48 18.34 1.98
N GLU A 335 19.43 18.85 2.76
CA GLU A 335 20.39 17.98 3.48
C GLU A 335 19.70 17.00 4.44
N ILE A 336 18.61 17.42 5.08
CA ILE A 336 17.83 16.57 5.97
C ILE A 336 16.95 15.62 5.16
N LEU A 337 16.29 16.13 4.11
CA LEU A 337 15.44 15.34 3.24
C LEU A 337 16.20 14.17 2.59
N ASP A 338 17.46 14.39 2.22
CA ASP A 338 18.33 13.40 1.58
C ASP A 338 19.09 12.52 2.60
N SER A 339 18.88 12.74 3.90
CA SER A 339 19.56 12.01 4.96
C SER A 339 18.87 10.68 5.30
N ALA A 340 19.61 9.78 5.95
CA ALA A 340 19.05 8.53 6.48
C ALA A 340 18.11 8.72 7.68
N ASP A 341 17.93 9.96 8.16
CA ASP A 341 16.99 10.28 9.23
C ASP A 341 15.55 10.42 8.73
N VAL A 342 15.34 10.60 7.41
CA VAL A 342 14.01 10.66 6.81
C VAL A 342 13.69 9.30 6.16
N GLY A 343 12.59 8.71 6.57
CA GLY A 343 12.12 7.43 6.04
C GLY A 343 11.41 7.57 4.69
N ALA A 344 11.02 6.43 4.12
CA ALA A 344 10.44 6.36 2.77
C ALA A 344 9.10 7.10 2.65
N TYR A 345 8.40 7.30 3.77
CA TYR A 345 7.11 7.99 3.82
C TYR A 345 7.24 9.45 4.26
N GLY A 346 8.47 9.96 4.35
CA GLY A 346 8.75 11.34 4.72
C GLY A 346 8.64 11.63 6.21
N GLY A 347 8.47 10.62 7.07
CA GLY A 347 8.58 10.75 8.51
C GLY A 347 10.02 10.62 9.01
N TRP A 348 10.23 10.89 10.30
CA TRP A 348 11.54 10.73 10.92
C TRP A 348 11.76 9.27 11.30
N ALA A 349 12.75 8.62 10.70
CA ALA A 349 13.01 7.20 10.86
C ALA A 349 13.53 6.87 12.27
N LEU A 350 12.83 5.96 12.97
CA LEU A 350 13.16 5.49 14.31
C LEU A 350 13.30 3.98 14.32
N ASN A 351 14.55 3.50 14.18
CA ASN A 351 14.83 2.07 14.19
C ASN A 351 14.80 1.51 15.63
N PRO A 352 13.89 0.56 15.97
CA PRO A 352 13.82 -0.03 17.30
C PRO A 352 15.10 -0.78 17.71
N ALA A 353 15.93 -1.20 16.76
CA ALA A 353 17.19 -1.88 17.02
C ALA A 353 18.29 -0.94 17.55
N HIS A 354 18.17 0.38 17.36
CA HIS A 354 19.14 1.36 17.82
C HIS A 354 19.13 1.49 19.35
N GLY A 355 20.30 1.80 19.93
CA GLY A 355 20.41 2.10 21.36
C GLY A 355 19.80 3.44 21.72
N ASP A 356 19.48 3.64 23.00
CA ASP A 356 18.79 4.83 23.50
C ASP A 356 19.57 6.12 23.19
N ALA A 357 20.91 6.08 23.24
CA ALA A 357 21.76 7.21 22.87
C ALA A 357 21.63 7.60 21.38
N VAL A 358 21.47 6.62 20.49
CA VAL A 358 21.31 6.86 19.05
C VAL A 358 19.92 7.42 18.76
N LEU A 359 18.88 6.87 19.38
CA LEU A 359 17.50 7.38 19.28
C LEU A 359 17.39 8.81 19.83
N SER A 360 18.02 9.06 20.97
CA SER A 360 18.12 10.38 21.60
C SER A 360 18.83 11.39 20.69
N ALA A 361 19.97 11.02 20.11
CA ALA A 361 20.68 11.86 19.15
C ALA A 361 19.87 12.13 17.88
N ALA A 362 19.08 11.16 17.41
CA ALA A 362 18.19 11.34 16.25
C ALA A 362 17.11 12.38 16.53
N LEU A 363 16.41 12.31 17.68
CA LEU A 363 15.41 13.33 18.03
C LEU A 363 16.04 14.69 18.33
N ALA A 364 17.26 14.74 18.87
CA ALA A 364 17.98 16.00 19.05
C ALA A 364 18.30 16.68 17.71
N ARG A 365 18.65 15.91 16.66
CA ARG A 365 18.82 16.45 15.29
C ARG A 365 17.52 17.00 14.73
N LEU A 366 16.42 16.25 14.87
CA LEU A 366 15.09 16.75 14.48
C LEU A 366 14.75 18.06 15.20
N ALA A 367 14.92 18.11 16.52
CA ALA A 367 14.68 19.32 17.31
C ALA A 367 15.52 20.52 16.84
N THR A 368 16.78 20.28 16.44
CA THR A 368 17.66 21.32 15.89
C THR A 368 17.19 21.83 14.52
N ALA A 369 16.52 20.99 13.75
CA ALA A 369 16.00 21.33 12.43
C ALA A 369 14.67 22.10 12.47
N LEU A 370 13.80 21.82 13.44
CA LEU A 370 12.45 22.40 13.54
C LEU A 370 12.40 23.94 13.41
N PRO A 371 13.35 24.74 13.96
CA PRO A 371 13.34 26.19 13.80
C PRO A 371 13.36 26.67 12.34
N THR A 372 13.85 25.87 11.39
CA THR A 372 13.85 26.21 9.96
C THR A 372 12.44 26.40 9.39
N LEU A 373 11.43 25.79 10.02
CA LEU A 373 10.02 25.93 9.64
C LEU A 373 9.53 27.37 9.76
N ASP A 374 10.10 28.17 10.67
CA ASP A 374 9.72 29.57 10.85
C ASP A 374 9.97 30.38 9.58
N ALA A 375 11.11 30.17 8.92
CA ALA A 375 11.42 30.84 7.65
C ALA A 375 10.77 30.13 6.45
N HIS A 376 10.89 28.80 6.37
CA HIS A 376 10.59 28.07 5.13
C HIS A 376 9.12 27.69 4.97
N TYR A 377 8.38 27.56 6.06
CA TYR A 377 6.96 27.20 6.03
C TYR A 377 6.09 28.36 6.51
N PHE A 378 6.22 28.76 7.78
CA PHE A 378 5.33 29.75 8.39
C PHE A 378 5.49 31.14 7.78
N GLY A 379 6.73 31.66 7.75
CA GLY A 379 7.05 32.97 7.18
C GLY A 379 6.68 33.05 5.70
N ARG A 380 6.99 32.00 4.93
CA ARG A 380 6.62 31.92 3.52
C ARG A 380 5.11 32.02 3.28
N ILE A 381 4.28 31.32 4.07
CA ILE A 381 2.82 31.39 3.93
C ILE A 381 2.31 32.77 4.35
N ALA A 382 2.85 33.34 5.43
CA ALA A 382 2.51 34.69 5.88
C ALA A 382 2.80 35.74 4.80
N ASP A 383 4.01 35.69 4.22
CA ASP A 383 4.43 36.58 3.14
C ASP A 383 3.55 36.44 1.90
N GLN A 384 3.16 35.22 1.54
CA GLN A 384 2.27 34.95 0.41
C GLN A 384 0.86 35.55 0.64
N LEU A 385 0.28 35.30 1.81
CA LEU A 385 -1.08 35.77 2.16
C LEU A 385 -1.15 37.26 2.50
N ALA A 386 -0.01 37.93 2.68
CA ALA A 386 0.07 39.39 2.78
C ALA A 386 -0.31 40.11 1.46
N GLY A 387 -0.36 39.40 0.32
CA GLY A 387 -0.74 39.99 -0.96
C GLY A 387 -0.15 39.31 -2.21
N PRO A 388 1.15 38.97 -2.25
CA PRO A 388 1.81 38.39 -3.43
C PRO A 388 1.07 37.19 -4.05
N TRP A 389 0.46 36.34 -3.23
CA TRP A 389 -0.29 35.18 -3.72
C TRP A 389 -1.49 35.56 -4.61
N PHE A 390 -2.14 36.67 -4.31
CA PHE A 390 -3.29 37.19 -5.06
C PHE A 390 -2.91 37.96 -6.34
N GLN A 391 -1.60 38.15 -6.61
CA GLN A 391 -1.14 38.75 -7.87
C GLN A 391 -1.27 37.78 -9.06
N ARG A 392 -1.29 36.47 -8.80
CA ARG A 392 -1.66 35.46 -9.78
C ARG A 392 -3.17 35.24 -9.73
N SER A 393 -3.79 34.95 -10.87
CA SER A 393 -5.24 34.70 -10.92
C SER A 393 -5.61 33.39 -10.24
N ALA A 394 -6.86 33.27 -9.81
CA ALA A 394 -7.39 32.03 -9.26
C ALA A 394 -7.23 30.86 -10.25
N ASP A 395 -7.44 31.11 -11.55
CA ASP A 395 -7.32 30.09 -12.60
C ASP A 395 -5.93 29.46 -12.66
N VAL A 396 -4.86 30.25 -12.47
CA VAL A 396 -3.49 29.73 -12.40
C VAL A 396 -3.31 28.81 -11.21
N TRP A 397 -3.84 29.18 -10.04
CA TRP A 397 -3.75 28.35 -8.85
C TRP A 397 -4.59 27.08 -8.96
N LEU A 398 -5.78 27.17 -9.56
CA LEU A 398 -6.64 26.02 -9.83
C LEU A 398 -5.95 25.06 -10.81
N GLN A 399 -5.32 25.57 -11.87
CA GLN A 399 -4.57 24.76 -12.82
C GLN A 399 -3.41 24.02 -12.13
N LEU A 400 -2.61 24.72 -11.33
CA LEU A 400 -1.49 24.11 -10.59
C LEU A 400 -1.95 23.08 -9.56
N LEU A 401 -3.10 23.30 -8.92
CA LEU A 401 -3.66 22.35 -7.97
C LEU A 401 -4.21 21.08 -8.66
N GLU A 402 -4.83 21.23 -9.83
CA GLU A 402 -5.44 20.13 -10.57
C GLU A 402 -4.44 19.34 -11.43
N HIS A 403 -3.39 19.99 -11.95
CA HIS A 403 -2.47 19.40 -12.93
C HIS A 403 -0.99 19.39 -12.50
N GLY A 404 -0.63 20.11 -11.43
CA GLY A 404 0.77 20.31 -11.05
C GLY A 404 1.52 21.29 -11.96
N ASP A 405 2.83 21.37 -11.74
CA ASP A 405 3.79 22.06 -12.61
C ASP A 405 4.13 21.22 -13.86
N ASP A 406 5.17 21.61 -14.60
CA ASP A 406 5.61 20.90 -15.82
C ASP A 406 6.04 19.43 -15.56
N ASN A 407 6.28 19.05 -14.29
CA ASN A 407 6.61 17.69 -13.88
C ASN A 407 5.41 16.95 -13.28
N GLY A 408 4.21 17.56 -13.29
CA GLY A 408 3.02 17.03 -12.65
C GLY A 408 3.04 17.12 -11.11
N VAL A 409 3.94 17.92 -10.53
CA VAL A 409 4.07 18.09 -9.08
C VAL A 409 3.36 19.36 -8.65
N VAL A 410 2.48 19.28 -7.65
CA VAL A 410 1.85 20.48 -7.08
C VAL A 410 2.93 21.30 -6.37
N PRO A 411 3.24 22.52 -6.84
CA PRO A 411 4.37 23.27 -6.33
C PRO A 411 4.03 23.85 -4.96
N PRO A 412 5.02 24.08 -4.09
CA PRO A 412 4.77 24.37 -2.68
C PRO A 412 4.19 25.78 -2.46
N GLU A 413 4.09 26.63 -3.49
CA GLU A 413 3.36 27.90 -3.47
C GLU A 413 1.82 27.73 -3.51
N VAL A 414 1.33 26.53 -3.84
CA VAL A 414 -0.08 26.19 -3.70
C VAL A 414 -0.36 25.87 -2.23
N ILE A 415 -0.90 26.86 -1.51
CA ILE A 415 -1.11 26.78 -0.05
C ILE A 415 -2.44 26.18 0.39
N PHE A 416 -3.42 26.09 -0.53
CA PHE A 416 -4.74 25.52 -0.25
C PHE A 416 -4.90 24.15 -0.90
N ALA A 417 -5.44 23.20 -0.14
CA ALA A 417 -5.65 21.82 -0.58
C ALA A 417 -6.96 21.60 -1.38
N SER A 418 -7.72 22.64 -1.68
CA SER A 418 -8.98 22.51 -2.43
C SER A 418 -9.26 23.68 -3.37
N PRO A 419 -9.85 23.42 -4.55
CA PRO A 419 -10.33 24.46 -5.45
C PRO A 419 -11.33 25.43 -4.79
N ASP A 420 -12.22 24.91 -3.95
CA ASP A 420 -13.26 25.73 -3.33
C ASP A 420 -12.65 26.69 -2.30
N SER A 421 -11.61 26.25 -1.58
CA SER A 421 -10.83 27.09 -0.67
C SER A 421 -10.07 28.20 -1.40
N VAL A 422 -9.49 27.89 -2.57
CA VAL A 422 -8.82 28.88 -3.44
C VAL A 422 -9.82 29.97 -3.83
N LEU A 423 -10.97 29.57 -4.37
CA LEU A 423 -12.00 30.52 -4.80
C LEU A 423 -12.54 31.36 -3.63
N LEU A 424 -12.80 30.75 -2.48
CA LEU A 424 -13.21 31.48 -1.27
C LEU A 424 -12.16 32.51 -0.84
N ALA A 425 -10.87 32.17 -0.89
CA ALA A 425 -9.81 33.13 -0.56
C ALA A 425 -9.84 34.35 -1.51
N PHE A 426 -10.07 34.15 -2.82
CA PHE A 426 -10.24 35.26 -3.76
C PHE A 426 -11.51 36.07 -3.52
N VAL A 427 -12.65 35.43 -3.19
CA VAL A 427 -13.89 36.14 -2.84
C VAL A 427 -13.62 37.13 -1.71
N PHE A 428 -13.02 36.67 -0.62
CA PHE A 428 -12.79 37.49 0.57
C PHE A 428 -11.67 38.51 0.38
N PHE A 429 -10.63 38.19 -0.38
CA PHE A 429 -9.62 39.18 -0.78
C PHE A 429 -10.24 40.34 -1.56
N HIS A 430 -11.09 40.06 -2.56
CA HIS A 430 -11.74 41.11 -3.35
C HIS A 430 -12.77 41.91 -2.55
N LEU A 431 -13.47 41.28 -1.60
CA LEU A 431 -14.33 42.01 -0.66
C LEU A 431 -13.53 42.99 0.20
N GLU A 432 -12.38 42.55 0.73
CA GLU A 432 -11.49 43.39 1.53
C GLU A 432 -10.98 44.60 0.72
N CYS A 433 -10.71 44.42 -0.58
CA CYS A 433 -10.33 45.49 -1.49
C CYS A 433 -11.50 46.36 -2.00
N GLY A 434 -12.74 46.08 -1.61
CA GLY A 434 -13.94 46.78 -2.11
C GLY A 434 -14.34 46.43 -3.54
N GLU A 435 -13.80 45.36 -4.12
CA GLU A 435 -14.01 44.92 -5.51
C GLU A 435 -15.19 43.93 -5.62
N GLN A 436 -16.40 44.39 -5.29
CA GLN A 436 -17.59 43.54 -5.19
C GLN A 436 -17.92 42.76 -6.48
N THR A 437 -17.70 43.36 -7.65
CA THR A 437 -17.94 42.70 -8.95
C THR A 437 -17.05 41.47 -9.14
N ARG A 438 -15.78 41.55 -8.72
CA ARG A 438 -14.85 40.41 -8.80
C ARG A 438 -15.19 39.34 -7.78
N ALA A 439 -15.55 39.74 -6.56
CA ALA A 439 -16.02 38.80 -5.55
C ALA A 439 -17.26 38.01 -6.03
N ASN A 440 -18.24 38.71 -6.64
CA ASN A 440 -19.43 38.06 -7.20
C ASN A 440 -19.09 37.06 -8.32
N ALA A 441 -18.09 37.34 -9.16
CA ALA A 441 -17.67 36.42 -10.23
C ALA A 441 -17.14 35.09 -9.66
N TYR A 442 -16.32 35.13 -8.60
CA TYR A 442 -15.82 33.92 -7.96
C TYR A 442 -16.90 33.16 -7.17
N VAL A 443 -17.88 33.87 -6.59
CA VAL A 443 -19.05 33.22 -5.99
C VAL A 443 -19.90 32.48 -7.03
N GLU A 444 -20.05 33.05 -8.23
CA GLU A 444 -20.71 32.36 -9.34
C GLU A 444 -19.93 31.10 -9.77
N GLN A 445 -18.60 31.16 -9.81
CA GLN A 445 -17.79 29.96 -10.06
C GLN A 445 -17.98 28.89 -8.97
N LEU A 446 -18.02 29.28 -7.69
CA LEU A 446 -18.31 28.35 -6.58
C LEU A 446 -19.71 27.70 -6.73
N ARG A 447 -20.73 28.48 -7.13
CA ARG A 447 -22.08 27.98 -7.39
C ARG A 447 -22.08 26.96 -8.52
N GLN A 448 -21.43 27.26 -9.63
CA GLN A 448 -21.31 26.35 -10.78
C GLN A 448 -20.60 25.05 -10.39
N ARG A 449 -19.50 25.14 -9.64
CA ARG A 449 -18.78 23.97 -9.15
C ARG A 449 -19.64 23.11 -8.21
N LEU A 450 -20.39 23.73 -7.29
CA LEU A 450 -21.31 22.99 -6.41
C LEU A 450 -22.41 22.29 -7.21
N ALA A 451 -23.01 22.95 -8.20
CA ALA A 451 -24.05 22.39 -9.04
C ALA A 451 -23.55 21.22 -9.92
N ALA A 452 -22.29 21.28 -10.38
CA ALA A 452 -21.67 20.22 -11.17
C ALA A 452 -21.29 18.97 -10.36
N ARG A 453 -21.31 19.03 -9.02
CA ARG A 453 -20.93 17.90 -8.16
C ARG A 453 -22.08 16.90 -8.04
N ALA A 454 -21.84 15.67 -8.50
CA ALA A 454 -22.79 14.57 -8.33
C ALA A 454 -23.04 14.19 -6.85
N ARG A 455 -22.03 14.33 -5.99
CA ARG A 455 -22.11 14.00 -4.56
C ARG A 455 -21.42 15.06 -3.70
N PRO A 456 -22.16 16.05 -3.19
CA PRO A 456 -21.62 17.04 -2.25
C PRO A 456 -21.15 16.36 -0.95
N THR A 457 -20.01 16.80 -0.42
CA THR A 457 -19.50 16.32 0.89
C THR A 457 -20.23 17.00 2.05
N ALA A 458 -20.02 16.52 3.27
CA ALA A 458 -20.50 17.16 4.51
C ALA A 458 -20.18 18.66 4.54
N TRP A 459 -18.93 19.01 4.20
CA TRP A 459 -18.48 20.40 4.14
C TRP A 459 -19.29 21.26 3.18
N HIS A 460 -19.63 20.73 1.99
CA HIS A 460 -20.42 21.47 1.02
C HIS A 460 -21.83 21.76 1.55
N ARG A 461 -22.45 20.79 2.22
CA ARG A 461 -23.80 20.91 2.77
C ARG A 461 -23.84 21.84 3.98
N GLN A 462 -22.86 21.75 4.87
CA GLN A 462 -22.84 22.47 6.14
C GLN A 462 -22.29 23.89 6.01
N TRP A 463 -21.40 24.15 5.05
CA TRP A 463 -20.70 25.44 4.95
C TRP A 463 -20.88 26.14 3.60
N LEU A 464 -20.56 25.48 2.48
CA LEU A 464 -20.59 26.16 1.19
C LEU A 464 -22.01 26.53 0.75
N ALA A 465 -22.97 25.60 0.82
CA ALA A 465 -24.34 25.86 0.40
C ALA A 465 -25.03 26.97 1.24
N PRO A 466 -24.93 26.98 2.59
CA PRO A 466 -25.41 28.10 3.40
C PRO A 466 -24.76 29.44 3.04
N PHE A 467 -23.43 29.46 2.82
CA PHE A 467 -22.72 30.67 2.39
C PHE A 467 -23.26 31.22 1.07
N LEU A 468 -23.44 30.34 0.06
CA LEU A 468 -24.00 30.74 -1.24
C LEU A 468 -25.43 31.26 -1.12
N GLN A 469 -26.26 30.63 -0.28
CA GLN A 469 -27.62 31.07 -0.02
C GLN A 469 -27.64 32.46 0.60
N GLN A 470 -26.85 32.73 1.63
CA GLN A 470 -26.77 34.06 2.25
C GLN A 470 -26.26 35.12 1.26
N TRP A 471 -25.30 34.76 0.41
CA TRP A 471 -24.81 35.65 -0.64
C TRP A 471 -25.92 36.05 -1.63
N GLU A 472 -26.81 35.13 -1.99
CA GLU A 472 -27.96 35.42 -2.86
C GLU A 472 -28.95 36.40 -2.23
N HIS A 473 -29.10 36.36 -0.91
CA HIS A 473 -29.95 37.31 -0.17
C HIS A 473 -29.31 38.70 0.02
N GLY A 474 -28.13 38.94 -0.55
CA GLY A 474 -27.45 40.23 -0.47
C GLY A 474 -26.58 40.40 0.78
N GLU A 475 -26.45 39.38 1.63
CA GLU A 475 -25.58 39.42 2.79
C GLU A 475 -24.11 39.35 2.34
N ARG A 476 -23.33 40.40 2.65
CA ARG A 476 -21.90 40.51 2.27
C ARG A 476 -20.95 40.51 3.48
N THR A 477 -21.51 40.46 4.68
CA THR A 477 -20.77 40.40 5.96
C THR A 477 -20.68 38.97 6.51
N VAL A 478 -21.04 37.97 5.70
CA VAL A 478 -21.01 36.56 6.09
C VAL A 478 -19.55 36.11 6.28
N PRO A 479 -19.27 35.28 7.30
CA PRO A 479 -17.92 34.76 7.51
C PRO A 479 -17.52 33.81 6.37
N MET A 480 -16.22 33.78 6.08
CA MET A 480 -15.67 32.79 5.15
C MET A 480 -15.93 31.38 5.69
N PRO A 481 -16.38 30.43 4.85
CA PRO A 481 -16.38 29.02 5.20
C PRO A 481 -15.00 28.52 5.66
N PRO A 482 -14.93 27.52 6.55
CA PRO A 482 -13.65 26.93 6.94
C PRO A 482 -12.93 26.35 5.72
N VAL A 483 -11.60 26.46 5.70
CA VAL A 483 -10.79 25.94 4.59
C VAL A 483 -11.00 24.44 4.47
N LEU A 484 -11.32 23.96 3.27
CA LEU A 484 -11.49 22.54 3.01
C LEU A 484 -10.12 21.86 2.85
N HIS A 485 -9.83 20.90 3.72
CA HIS A 485 -8.67 20.01 3.69
C HIS A 485 -9.00 18.65 4.32
N VAL A 486 -8.04 17.71 4.28
CA VAL A 486 -8.27 16.30 4.67
C VAL A 486 -8.66 16.11 6.14
N LEU A 487 -8.07 16.87 7.08
CA LEU A 487 -8.39 16.72 8.50
C LEU A 487 -9.82 17.18 8.81
N LEU A 488 -10.28 18.27 8.19
CA LEU A 488 -11.66 18.73 8.32
C LEU A 488 -12.64 17.70 7.75
N LEU A 489 -12.36 17.14 6.57
CA LEU A 489 -13.20 16.09 6.00
C LEU A 489 -13.28 14.85 6.88
N ASN A 490 -12.16 14.42 7.45
CA ASN A 490 -12.14 13.26 8.35
C ASN A 490 -12.92 13.54 9.64
N HIS A 491 -12.78 14.73 10.21
CA HIS A 491 -13.55 15.15 11.38
C HIS A 491 -15.06 15.16 11.09
N LEU A 492 -15.48 15.75 9.97
CA LEU A 492 -16.89 15.77 9.59
C LEU A 492 -17.44 14.38 9.31
N ARG A 493 -16.66 13.49 8.67
CA ARG A 493 -17.08 12.08 8.43
C ARG A 493 -17.25 11.30 9.73
N ALA A 494 -16.38 11.52 10.72
CA ALA A 494 -16.50 10.87 12.01
C ALA A 494 -17.77 11.31 12.76
N ASN A 495 -18.24 12.53 12.52
CA ASN A 495 -19.41 13.12 13.18
C ASN A 495 -20.71 12.98 12.38
N ASP A 496 -20.65 12.79 11.06
CA ASP A 496 -21.83 12.57 10.19
C ASP A 496 -22.48 11.18 10.43
N GLY A 497 -21.79 10.27 11.13
CA GLY A 497 -22.29 8.95 11.53
C GLY A 497 -22.74 8.82 12.99
N ALA A 498 -22.74 9.92 13.74
CA ALA A 498 -23.29 10.05 15.10
C ALA A 498 -24.63 10.80 15.04
#